data_AF-A0A3D0N675-F1
#
_entry.id   AF-A0A3D0N675-F1
#
_cell.length_a   1.000
_cell.length_b   1.000
_cell.length_c   1.000
_cell.angle_alpha   90.00
_cell.angle_beta   90.00
_cell.angle_gamma   90.00
#
_symmetry.space_group_name_H-M   'P 1'
#
loop_
_entity.id
_entity.type
_entity.pdbx_description
1 polymer ?
#
loop_
_entity_poly.entity_id
_entity_poly.type
_entity_poly.pdbx_seq_one_letter_code
_entity_poly.pdbx_strand_id
1 'polypeptide(L)'
;MDFEKFTNQAKETIAQSQQILRRYSHNQLDVEHILLAMLEQEKGVPRRMLEQSGVQIAALVSRLERELGSRPQVSGGGADTGQIYVTPQANRLFDAAWSRAQQFGDSFVAAEHLLLAMLDITSPATRLLQEAGATEQALLEALRDIRGSRGVHDEGAEAGYEALERFTRDLTELAHEGKLDPVIGRDREIRRVIQVLSRRTKNNPVLIGEAGVGKTAVVEGLAQEIASGAASQVLGEKRVLALDLAGMIAGSKYRGEFEERLKSVIDEIRAAEGAIIVFIDELHTVVGAGAAEGAMDASNMLKPALARGELQAIGATTLDEYRQNIEKDPALERRFQPIVVEEPTVEQTIEILRGLRERYEQHHGVKISDEAIEAAAELADRYISDRKLPDKAIDVIDEAASKLRIDRFDLPPSPEDLRRRVEELIAKGQQEAQAGQYEAAQRIRAEIEDLQERLPAAEAQWEGVEQIGDTVDAEDVAVIVGDWTGIPVSRMFEEEADKLLQMEARLHDRVKGQHEAVVAVSEAIRRARTGLKDPRRPIGSFIFLGPTGVGKTELARALAEFMFDDEDAMVRID
;
A
#
# COMPACT_ATOMS: atom_id res chain seq x y z
N MET A 1 44.95 -3.98 -9.39
CA MET A 1 43.61 -4.13 -8.80
C MET A 1 42.75 -4.79 -9.85
N ASP A 2 42.22 -5.97 -9.55
CA ASP A 2 41.35 -6.72 -10.45
C ASP A 2 39.90 -6.44 -10.07
N PHE A 3 39.26 -5.49 -10.77
CA PHE A 3 37.91 -5.02 -10.44
C PHE A 3 36.83 -6.10 -10.64
N GLU A 4 37.13 -7.15 -11.40
CA GLU A 4 36.26 -8.31 -11.58
C GLU A 4 36.08 -9.11 -10.27
N LYS A 5 36.96 -8.90 -9.28
CA LYS A 5 36.88 -9.58 -7.97
C LYS A 5 36.09 -8.81 -6.91
N PHE A 6 35.40 -7.75 -7.30
CA PHE A 6 34.56 -6.96 -6.39
C PHE A 6 33.10 -7.31 -6.59
N THR A 7 32.31 -7.23 -5.53
CA THR A 7 30.86 -7.32 -5.62
C THR A 7 30.26 -6.07 -6.27
N ASN A 8 28.97 -6.15 -6.62
CA ASN A 8 28.24 -5.03 -7.23
C ASN A 8 28.17 -3.81 -6.30
N GLN A 9 27.92 -3.97 -5.00
CA GLN A 9 27.86 -2.85 -4.05
C GLN A 9 29.25 -2.24 -3.83
N ALA A 10 30.32 -3.05 -3.80
CA ALA A 10 31.68 -2.54 -3.71
C ALA A 10 32.09 -1.78 -4.99
N LYS A 11 31.75 -2.29 -6.18
CA LYS A 11 31.95 -1.59 -7.47
C LYS A 11 31.20 -0.25 -7.49
N GLU A 12 29.95 -0.23 -7.03
CA GLU A 12 29.14 0.99 -6.92
C GLU A 12 29.75 2.00 -5.95
N THR A 13 30.20 1.55 -4.78
CA THR A 13 30.91 2.39 -3.79
C THR A 13 32.12 3.07 -4.40
N ILE A 14 32.93 2.34 -5.17
CA ILE A 14 34.10 2.90 -5.84
C ILE A 14 33.67 3.91 -6.90
N ALA A 15 32.63 3.62 -7.70
CA ALA A 15 32.12 4.56 -8.70
C ALA A 15 31.58 5.85 -8.06
N GLN A 16 30.81 5.75 -6.97
CA GLN A 16 30.28 6.90 -6.22
C GLN A 16 31.41 7.71 -5.58
N SER A 17 32.46 7.07 -5.06
CA SER A 17 33.63 7.79 -4.51
C SER A 17 34.33 8.68 -5.55
N GLN A 18 34.31 8.29 -6.84
CA GLN A 18 34.81 9.11 -7.94
C GLN A 18 33.88 10.30 -8.23
N GLN A 19 32.57 10.15 -8.06
CA GLN A 19 31.62 11.26 -8.18
C GLN A 19 31.82 12.27 -7.03
N ILE A 20 32.02 11.79 -5.80
CA ILE A 20 32.33 12.62 -4.64
C ILE A 20 33.64 13.38 -4.85
N LEU A 21 34.68 12.72 -5.36
CA LEU A 21 35.94 13.37 -5.73
C LEU A 21 35.73 14.57 -6.66
N ARG A 22 34.84 14.43 -7.66
CA ARG A 22 34.46 15.53 -8.56
C ARG A 22 33.64 16.60 -7.84
N ARG A 23 32.70 16.20 -6.97
CA ARG A 23 31.88 17.12 -6.15
C ARG A 23 32.74 18.07 -5.31
N TYR A 24 33.85 17.57 -4.75
CA TYR A 24 34.79 18.35 -3.95
C TYR A 24 35.93 18.99 -4.77
N SER A 25 35.93 18.87 -6.11
CA SER A 25 37.00 19.36 -6.99
C SER A 25 38.39 18.84 -6.61
N HIS A 26 38.47 17.58 -6.17
CA HIS A 26 39.72 16.87 -5.91
C HIS A 26 40.17 16.11 -7.17
N ASN A 27 41.46 15.81 -7.28
CA ASN A 27 42.02 14.99 -8.37
C ASN A 27 42.66 13.67 -7.87
N GLN A 28 42.65 13.45 -6.55
CA GLN A 28 43.22 12.29 -5.89
C GLN A 28 42.14 11.54 -5.10
N LEU A 29 41.96 10.25 -5.41
CA LEU A 29 41.01 9.37 -4.72
C LEU A 29 41.67 8.79 -3.47
N ASP A 30 41.19 9.24 -2.32
CA ASP A 30 41.59 8.81 -0.98
C ASP A 30 40.51 8.01 -0.25
N VAL A 31 40.89 7.38 0.86
CA VAL A 31 40.02 6.56 1.74
C VAL A 31 38.79 7.33 2.22
N GLU A 32 38.90 8.64 2.47
CA GLU A 32 37.77 9.47 2.93
C GLU A 32 36.63 9.56 1.90
N HIS A 33 36.96 9.57 0.60
CA HIS A 33 35.95 9.59 -0.46
C HIS A 33 35.21 8.25 -0.52
N ILE A 34 35.92 7.15 -0.31
CA ILE A 34 35.36 5.80 -0.28
C ILE A 34 34.45 5.65 0.94
N LEU A 35 34.90 6.12 2.11
CA LEU A 35 34.06 6.12 3.31
C LEU A 35 32.81 6.98 3.12
N LEU A 36 32.91 8.17 2.53
CA LEU A 36 31.74 9.01 2.30
C LEU A 36 30.75 8.34 1.33
N ALA A 37 31.25 7.70 0.26
CA ALA A 37 30.42 6.93 -0.66
C ALA A 37 29.65 5.81 0.05
N MET A 38 30.31 5.07 0.95
CA MET A 38 29.64 4.04 1.77
C MET A 38 28.54 4.60 2.65
N LEU A 39 28.72 5.80 3.22
CA LEU A 39 27.75 6.42 4.12
C LEU A 39 26.56 7.05 3.38
N GLU A 40 26.77 7.53 2.15
CA GLU A 40 25.70 8.05 1.29
C GLU A 40 24.80 6.93 0.73
N GLN A 41 25.28 5.68 0.70
CA GLN A 41 24.45 4.51 0.42
C GLN A 41 23.58 4.17 1.62
N GLU A 42 22.35 4.67 1.65
CA GLU A 42 21.42 4.47 2.77
C GLU A 42 21.18 3.00 3.12
N LYS A 43 21.19 2.14 2.10
CA LYS A 43 20.99 0.69 2.24
C LYS A 43 22.30 -0.11 2.25
N GLY A 44 23.46 0.56 2.19
CA GLY A 44 24.75 -0.10 2.12
C GLY A 44 25.08 -0.93 3.36
N VAL A 45 25.62 -2.15 3.19
CA VAL A 45 26.09 -3.00 4.30
C VAL A 45 27.03 -2.24 5.26
N PRO A 46 28.02 -1.45 4.79
CA PRO A 46 28.89 -0.67 5.67
C PRO A 46 28.15 0.34 6.56
N ARG A 47 27.14 1.03 6.03
CA ARG A 47 26.37 2.00 6.81
C ARG A 47 25.56 1.32 7.91
N ARG A 48 24.89 0.21 7.58
CA ARG A 48 24.13 -0.60 8.54
C ARG A 48 25.02 -1.16 9.65
N MET A 49 26.22 -1.66 9.29
CA MET A 49 27.20 -2.12 10.27
C MET A 49 27.58 -1.03 11.28
N LEU A 50 27.75 0.22 10.81
CA LEU A 50 28.06 1.36 11.66
C LEU A 50 26.86 1.75 12.54
N GLU A 51 25.64 1.79 11.98
CA GLU A 51 24.40 2.07 12.73
C GLU A 51 24.17 1.05 13.85
N GLN A 52 24.30 -0.24 13.56
CA GLN A 52 24.18 -1.32 14.55
C GLN A 52 25.29 -1.28 15.61
N SER A 53 26.47 -0.78 15.24
CA SER A 53 27.57 -0.54 16.19
C SER A 53 27.36 0.70 17.07
N GLY A 54 26.22 1.39 16.95
CA GLY A 54 25.88 2.59 17.73
C GLY A 54 26.51 3.89 17.21
N VAL A 55 27.02 3.90 15.97
CA VAL A 55 27.63 5.08 15.36
C VAL A 55 26.55 6.04 14.87
N GLN A 56 26.64 7.31 15.27
CA GLN A 56 25.76 8.36 14.75
C GLN A 56 26.20 8.78 13.34
N ILE A 57 25.58 8.19 12.31
CA ILE A 57 25.94 8.39 10.89
C ILE A 57 25.91 9.86 10.49
N ALA A 58 24.86 10.60 10.83
CA ALA A 58 24.75 12.03 10.49
C ALA A 58 25.92 12.85 11.05
N ALA A 59 26.37 12.54 12.26
CA ALA A 59 27.52 13.19 12.88
C ALA A 59 28.83 12.78 12.18
N LEU A 60 29.01 11.52 11.82
CA LEU A 60 30.19 11.02 11.10
C LEU A 60 30.29 11.65 9.70
N VAL A 61 29.20 11.69 8.92
CA VAL A 61 29.11 12.34 7.62
C VAL A 61 29.50 13.82 7.73
N SER A 62 28.89 14.56 8.65
CA SER A 62 29.18 15.98 8.88
C SER A 62 30.66 16.26 9.22
N ARG A 63 31.37 15.30 9.83
CA ARG A 63 32.80 15.42 10.13
C ARG A 63 33.65 15.09 8.91
N LEU A 64 33.28 14.05 8.17
CA LEU A 64 33.97 13.62 6.96
C LEU A 64 33.88 14.67 5.85
N GLU A 65 32.72 15.30 5.68
CA GLU A 65 32.54 16.40 4.73
C GLU A 65 33.38 17.63 5.08
N ARG A 66 33.57 17.92 6.38
CA ARG A 66 34.46 19.00 6.84
C ARG A 66 35.93 18.66 6.57
N GLU A 67 36.34 17.42 6.82
CA GLU A 67 37.70 16.95 6.52
C GLU A 67 37.99 17.09 5.01
N LEU A 68 37.07 16.61 4.15
CA LEU A 68 37.18 16.73 2.70
C LEU A 68 37.16 18.19 2.24
N GLY A 69 36.25 19.01 2.78
CA GLY A 69 36.13 20.43 2.42
C GLY A 69 37.32 21.31 2.83
N SER A 70 38.14 20.84 3.78
CA SER A 70 39.37 21.54 4.19
C SER A 70 40.56 21.33 3.25
N ARG A 71 40.44 20.39 2.28
CA ARG A 71 41.53 20.03 1.38
C ARG A 71 41.65 21.01 0.20
N PRO A 72 42.85 21.13 -0.41
CA PRO A 72 43.04 21.97 -1.59
C PRO A 72 42.19 21.52 -2.78
N GLN A 73 41.45 22.46 -3.36
CA GLN A 73 40.66 22.25 -4.57
C GLN A 73 41.50 22.51 -5.83
N VAL A 74 41.24 21.75 -6.89
CA VAL A 74 41.93 21.92 -8.18
C VAL A 74 41.08 22.79 -9.11
N SER A 75 41.63 23.92 -9.57
CA SER A 75 40.98 24.83 -10.53
C SER A 75 41.77 24.92 -11.84
N GLY A 76 41.10 24.79 -12.99
CA GLY A 76 41.67 25.01 -14.33
C GLY A 76 41.26 23.98 -15.40
N GLY A 77 41.64 24.18 -16.67
CA GLY A 77 41.20 23.38 -17.83
C GLY A 77 41.58 21.88 -17.87
N GLY A 78 42.22 21.36 -16.80
CA GLY A 78 42.38 19.94 -16.54
C GLY A 78 41.31 19.34 -15.60
N ALA A 79 40.40 20.16 -15.07
CA ALA A 79 39.32 19.74 -14.18
C ALA A 79 38.27 18.86 -14.89
N ASP A 80 38.14 19.00 -16.22
CA ASP A 80 37.14 18.27 -17.03
C ASP A 80 37.73 17.11 -17.83
N THR A 81 39.07 16.97 -17.85
CA THR A 81 39.81 15.88 -18.54
C THR A 81 40.69 15.06 -17.58
N GLY A 82 40.63 15.35 -16.28
CA GLY A 82 41.61 14.95 -15.27
C GLY A 82 41.62 13.45 -14.98
N GLN A 83 42.71 12.80 -15.35
CA GLN A 83 43.04 11.44 -14.92
C GLN A 83 42.91 11.34 -13.39
N ILE A 84 42.02 10.47 -12.92
CA ILE A 84 41.82 10.23 -11.48
C ILE A 84 43.03 9.47 -10.94
N TYR A 85 43.73 10.05 -9.97
CA TYR A 85 44.88 9.41 -9.33
C TYR A 85 44.44 8.71 -8.04
N VAL A 86 44.48 7.39 -8.00
CA VAL A 86 44.27 6.62 -6.76
C VAL A 86 45.50 6.77 -5.87
N THR A 87 45.34 7.24 -4.64
CA THR A 87 46.49 7.48 -3.75
C THR A 87 47.10 6.16 -3.27
N PRO A 88 48.37 6.16 -2.80
CA PRO A 88 48.97 4.97 -2.22
C PRO A 88 48.19 4.41 -1.02
N GLN A 89 47.51 5.26 -0.26
CA GLN A 89 46.69 4.85 0.89
C GLN A 89 45.42 4.14 0.42
N ALA A 90 44.71 4.69 -0.58
CA ALA A 90 43.57 4.03 -1.18
C ALA A 90 43.97 2.70 -1.85
N ASN A 91 45.11 2.62 -2.53
CA ASN A 91 45.59 1.34 -3.07
C ASN A 91 45.83 0.28 -1.97
N ARG A 92 46.44 0.66 -0.84
CA ARG A 92 46.58 -0.24 0.32
C ARG A 92 45.24 -0.70 0.89
N LEU A 93 44.21 0.14 0.84
CA LEU A 93 42.86 -0.23 1.27
C LEU A 93 42.32 -1.40 0.46
N PHE A 94 42.45 -1.34 -0.87
CA PHE A 94 41.96 -2.42 -1.72
C PHE A 94 42.75 -3.72 -1.50
N ASP A 95 44.06 -3.65 -1.29
CA ASP A 95 44.88 -4.82 -0.98
C ASP A 95 44.55 -5.42 0.42
N ALA A 96 44.29 -4.56 1.41
CA ALA A 96 43.86 -4.97 2.74
C ALA A 96 42.46 -5.58 2.72
N ALA A 97 41.53 -5.01 1.95
CA ALA A 97 40.18 -5.55 1.77
C ALA A 97 40.20 -6.92 1.09
N TRP A 98 41.07 -7.13 0.12
CA TRP A 98 41.32 -8.46 -0.46
C TRP A 98 41.83 -9.45 0.59
N SER A 99 42.76 -9.03 1.45
CA SER A 99 43.29 -9.87 2.52
C SER A 99 42.22 -10.22 3.56
N ARG A 100 41.35 -9.26 3.92
CA ARG A 100 40.19 -9.49 4.79
C ARG A 100 39.22 -10.50 4.17
N ALA A 101 38.83 -10.33 2.90
CA ALA A 101 37.98 -11.28 2.18
C ALA A 101 38.53 -12.72 2.26
N GLN A 102 39.84 -12.90 2.03
CA GLN A 102 40.49 -14.21 2.14
C GLN A 102 40.45 -14.79 3.56
N GLN A 103 40.55 -13.96 4.61
CA GLN A 103 40.43 -14.42 6.00
C GLN A 103 39.03 -14.93 6.32
N PHE A 104 37.99 -14.31 5.74
CA PHE A 104 36.60 -14.78 5.83
C PHE A 104 36.30 -15.98 4.92
N GLY A 105 37.25 -16.40 4.07
CA GLY A 105 37.07 -17.49 3.11
C GLY A 105 36.29 -17.08 1.86
N ASP A 106 36.15 -15.79 1.60
CA ASP A 106 35.37 -15.25 0.49
C ASP A 106 36.15 -15.20 -0.82
N SER A 107 35.41 -15.30 -1.92
CA SER A 107 35.98 -15.28 -3.27
C SER A 107 35.97 -13.88 -3.91
N PHE A 108 35.15 -12.96 -3.37
CA PHE A 108 35.00 -11.58 -3.82
C PHE A 108 35.20 -10.57 -2.67
N VAL A 109 35.61 -9.35 -3.02
CA VAL A 109 35.72 -8.21 -2.10
C VAL A 109 34.38 -7.48 -2.06
N ALA A 110 33.70 -7.60 -0.94
CA ALA A 110 32.46 -6.89 -0.63
C ALA A 110 32.73 -5.55 0.07
N ALA A 111 31.70 -4.72 0.20
CA ALA A 111 31.77 -3.40 0.80
C ALA A 111 32.13 -3.48 2.30
N GLU A 112 31.69 -4.53 3.01
CA GLU A 112 32.09 -4.79 4.39
C GLU A 112 33.61 -5.04 4.54
N HIS A 113 34.23 -5.69 3.56
CA HIS A 113 35.67 -5.96 3.59
C HIS A 113 36.46 -4.66 3.43
N LEU A 114 35.96 -3.74 2.59
CA LEU A 114 36.53 -2.42 2.46
C LEU A 114 36.40 -1.64 3.77
N LEU A 115 35.23 -1.64 4.42
CA LEU A 115 35.03 -0.96 5.71
C LEU A 115 35.95 -1.51 6.79
N LEU A 116 36.02 -2.84 6.96
CA LEU A 116 36.90 -3.48 7.94
C LEU A 116 38.37 -3.17 7.67
N ALA A 117 38.79 -3.19 6.39
CA ALA A 117 40.15 -2.86 5.99
C ALA A 117 40.53 -1.39 6.26
N MET A 118 39.56 -0.46 6.37
CA MET A 118 39.86 0.91 6.77
C MET A 118 40.41 0.99 8.20
N LEU A 119 40.05 0.05 9.08
CA LEU A 119 40.59 0.00 10.44
C LEU A 119 42.07 -0.41 10.50
N ASP A 120 42.56 -1.10 9.46
CA ASP A 120 43.95 -1.58 9.36
C ASP A 120 44.91 -0.52 8.80
N ILE A 121 44.37 0.61 8.35
CA ILE A 121 45.13 1.65 7.64
C ILE A 121 45.18 2.91 8.47
N THR A 122 46.27 3.67 8.36
CA THR A 122 46.36 4.99 8.97
C THR A 122 45.86 6.06 8.00
N SER A 123 44.63 6.53 8.19
CA SER A 123 44.03 7.65 7.45
C SER A 123 43.14 8.52 8.34
N PRO A 124 42.81 9.76 7.93
CA PRO A 124 41.76 10.55 8.56
C PRO A 124 40.43 9.79 8.69
N ALA A 125 40.03 8.99 7.70
CA ALA A 125 38.84 8.14 7.77
C ALA A 125 38.88 7.17 8.97
N THR A 126 40.01 6.50 9.19
CA THR A 126 40.19 5.57 10.33
C THR A 126 40.06 6.28 11.67
N ARG A 127 40.64 7.48 11.79
CA ARG A 127 40.53 8.31 13.00
C ARG A 127 39.07 8.68 13.28
N LEU A 128 38.35 9.13 12.25
CA LEU A 128 36.94 9.52 12.37
C LEU A 128 36.04 8.33 12.76
N LEU A 129 36.29 7.16 12.18
CA LEU A 129 35.60 5.91 12.54
C LEU A 129 35.83 5.55 14.02
N GLN A 130 37.08 5.57 14.47
CA GLN A 130 37.44 5.26 15.87
C GLN A 130 36.82 6.26 16.86
N GLU A 131 36.87 7.55 16.56
CA GLU A 131 36.27 8.60 17.40
C GLU A 131 34.74 8.54 17.42
N ALA A 132 34.12 7.99 16.37
CA ALA A 132 32.68 7.77 16.30
C ALA A 132 32.24 6.47 16.99
N GLY A 133 33.18 5.68 17.53
CA GLY A 133 32.90 4.43 18.25
C GLY A 133 32.95 3.17 17.41
N ALA A 134 33.33 3.25 16.12
CA ALA A 134 33.46 2.08 15.26
C ALA A 134 34.72 1.28 15.63
N THR A 135 34.54 0.26 16.48
CA THR A 135 35.60 -0.69 16.85
C THR A 135 35.55 -1.93 15.98
N GLU A 136 36.69 -2.62 15.79
CA GLU A 136 36.73 -3.88 15.04
C GLU A 136 35.76 -4.91 15.63
N GLN A 137 35.70 -5.02 16.96
CA GLN A 137 34.79 -5.95 17.62
C GLN A 137 33.32 -5.63 17.31
N ALA A 138 32.90 -4.37 17.44
CA ALA A 138 31.52 -3.98 17.17
C ALA A 138 31.13 -4.18 15.69
N LEU A 139 32.04 -3.86 14.76
CA LEU A 139 31.80 -4.07 13.33
C LEU A 139 31.74 -5.57 12.98
N LEU A 140 32.54 -6.42 13.61
CA LEU A 140 32.47 -7.87 13.40
C LEU A 140 31.18 -8.47 13.97
N GLU A 141 30.70 -7.98 15.12
CA GLU A 141 29.40 -8.35 15.69
C GLU A 141 28.26 -7.93 14.76
N ALA A 142 28.23 -6.68 14.31
CA ALA A 142 27.24 -6.19 13.35
C ALA A 142 27.29 -6.92 12.00
N LEU A 143 28.50 -7.21 11.48
CA LEU A 143 28.66 -8.00 10.26
C LEU A 143 28.09 -9.40 10.44
N ARG A 144 28.34 -10.05 11.59
CA ARG A 144 27.80 -11.37 11.87
C ARG A 144 26.26 -11.36 11.89
N ASP A 145 25.64 -10.29 12.39
CA ASP A 145 24.18 -10.17 12.42
C ASP A 145 23.59 -9.91 11.03
N ILE A 146 24.25 -9.10 10.20
CA ILE A 146 23.80 -8.79 8.82
C ILE A 146 24.05 -9.96 7.86
N ARG A 147 25.27 -10.52 7.88
CA ARG A 147 25.75 -11.53 6.93
C ARG A 147 25.45 -12.96 7.39
N GLY A 148 25.32 -13.20 8.68
CA GLY A 148 25.14 -14.53 9.26
C GLY A 148 26.31 -15.46 8.92
N SER A 149 25.98 -16.68 8.47
CA SER A 149 26.97 -17.69 8.05
C SER A 149 27.25 -17.70 6.54
N ARG A 150 26.80 -16.68 5.80
CA ARG A 150 26.90 -16.64 4.32
C ARG A 150 28.31 -16.21 3.90
N GLY A 151 28.80 -16.75 2.79
CA GLY A 151 30.05 -16.32 2.14
C GLY A 151 29.78 -15.41 0.94
N VAL A 152 30.77 -14.62 0.54
CA VAL A 152 30.75 -13.77 -0.66
C VAL A 152 31.44 -14.52 -1.80
N HIS A 153 30.67 -15.32 -2.53
CA HIS A 153 31.16 -16.21 -3.58
C HIS A 153 30.71 -15.83 -5.01
N ASP A 154 29.97 -14.74 -5.16
CA ASP A 154 29.51 -14.18 -6.42
C ASP A 154 29.39 -12.65 -6.31
N GLU A 155 29.22 -11.96 -7.44
CA GLU A 155 29.15 -10.49 -7.48
C GLU A 155 27.89 -9.91 -6.83
N GLY A 156 26.83 -10.71 -6.68
CA GLY A 156 25.53 -10.30 -6.13
C GLY A 156 25.30 -10.71 -4.68
N ALA A 157 26.30 -11.29 -4.00
CA ALA A 157 26.14 -11.88 -2.67
C ALA A 157 25.54 -10.93 -1.62
N GLU A 158 25.88 -9.64 -1.67
CA GLU A 158 25.35 -8.62 -0.76
C GLU A 158 23.85 -8.35 -0.96
N ALA A 159 23.33 -8.54 -2.17
CA ALA A 159 21.90 -8.37 -2.45
C ALA A 159 21.03 -9.43 -1.73
N GLY A 160 21.65 -10.56 -1.34
CA GLY A 160 21.02 -11.58 -0.51
C GLY A 160 20.84 -11.17 0.95
N TYR A 161 21.58 -10.16 1.45
CA TYR A 161 21.50 -9.66 2.82
C TYR A 161 20.31 -8.71 3.06
N GLU A 162 19.56 -8.38 2.01
CA GLU A 162 18.44 -7.42 2.02
C GLU A 162 17.17 -8.02 1.41
N ALA A 163 17.11 -9.35 1.26
CA ALA A 163 16.01 -10.00 0.57
C ALA A 163 14.68 -9.72 1.28
N LEU A 164 14.65 -9.76 2.62
CA LEU A 164 13.45 -9.38 3.38
C LEU A 164 13.05 -7.93 3.17
N GLU A 165 13.96 -6.97 3.36
CA GLU A 165 13.64 -5.54 3.23
C GLU A 165 13.20 -5.17 1.80
N ARG A 166 13.72 -5.86 0.78
CA ARG A 166 13.41 -5.59 -0.62
C ARG A 166 12.10 -6.22 -1.09
N PHE A 167 11.79 -7.43 -0.63
CA PHE A 167 10.66 -8.21 -1.13
C PHE A 167 9.57 -8.43 -0.07
N THR A 168 9.63 -7.71 1.04
CA THR A 168 8.55 -7.66 2.02
C THR A 168 8.23 -6.22 2.42
N ARG A 169 7.00 -6.02 2.87
CA ARG A 169 6.53 -4.77 3.48
C ARG A 169 6.33 -5.01 4.97
N ASP A 170 7.04 -4.27 5.81
CA ASP A 170 6.90 -4.41 7.27
C ASP A 170 5.64 -3.69 7.76
N LEU A 171 4.60 -4.46 8.07
CA LEU A 171 3.34 -3.92 8.58
C LEU A 171 3.48 -3.41 10.01
N THR A 172 4.39 -3.99 10.81
CA THR A 172 4.60 -3.57 12.21
C THR A 172 5.30 -2.22 12.27
N GLU A 173 6.29 -2.00 11.41
CA GLU A 173 6.95 -0.70 11.26
C GLU A 173 5.97 0.37 10.76
N LEU A 174 5.18 0.07 9.73
CA LEU A 174 4.15 0.99 9.23
C LEU A 174 3.09 1.32 10.29
N ALA A 175 2.78 0.38 11.19
CA ALA A 175 1.90 0.63 12.33
C ALA A 175 2.55 1.58 13.34
N HIS A 176 3.84 1.40 13.67
CA HIS A 176 4.58 2.32 14.55
C HIS A 176 4.66 3.74 13.99
N GLU A 177 4.81 3.88 12.67
CA GLU A 177 4.82 5.16 11.98
C GLU A 177 3.41 5.79 11.81
N GLY A 178 2.35 5.07 12.18
CA GLY A 178 0.96 5.52 12.01
C GLY A 178 0.50 5.57 10.55
N LYS A 179 1.17 4.86 9.64
CA LYS A 179 0.85 4.86 8.20
C LYS A 179 -0.27 3.88 7.82
N LEU A 180 -0.55 2.85 8.63
CA LEU A 180 -1.65 1.92 8.39
C LEU A 180 -3.02 2.52 8.72
N ASP A 181 -4.04 2.17 7.94
CA ASP A 181 -5.42 2.60 8.18
C ASP A 181 -5.96 2.02 9.51
N PRO A 182 -6.80 2.76 10.25
CA PRO A 182 -7.41 2.24 11.45
C PRO A 182 -8.30 1.03 11.12
N VAL A 183 -8.19 -0.04 11.91
CA VAL A 183 -8.99 -1.24 11.70
C VAL A 183 -10.25 -1.21 12.57
N ILE A 184 -11.42 -1.22 11.92
CA ILE A 184 -12.73 -1.12 12.58
C ILE A 184 -13.48 -2.45 12.48
N GLY A 185 -14.08 -2.89 13.59
CA GLY A 185 -15.03 -4.01 13.61
C GLY A 185 -14.45 -5.42 13.40
N ARG A 186 -13.12 -5.58 13.46
CA ARG A 186 -12.42 -6.87 13.26
C ARG A 186 -11.77 -7.48 14.51
N ASP A 187 -12.18 -7.03 15.70
CA ASP A 187 -11.59 -7.46 16.98
C ASP A 187 -11.69 -8.98 17.21
N ARG A 188 -12.73 -9.63 16.68
CA ARG A 188 -12.96 -11.06 16.87
C ARG A 188 -11.98 -11.87 16.03
N GLU A 189 -11.79 -11.48 14.78
CA GLU A 189 -10.89 -12.09 13.82
C GLU A 189 -9.43 -11.89 14.25
N ILE A 190 -9.05 -10.66 14.64
CA ILE A 190 -7.70 -10.34 15.13
C ILE A 190 -7.37 -11.18 16.38
N ARG A 191 -8.25 -11.21 17.38
CA ARG A 191 -8.07 -12.06 18.57
C ARG A 191 -7.97 -13.54 18.21
N ARG A 192 -8.72 -14.00 17.20
CA ARG A 192 -8.63 -15.38 16.73
C ARG A 192 -7.29 -15.67 16.05
N VAL A 193 -6.77 -14.74 15.25
CA VAL A 193 -5.44 -14.83 14.64
C VAL A 193 -4.37 -14.95 15.73
N ILE A 194 -4.41 -14.08 16.75
CA ILE A 194 -3.49 -14.13 17.90
C ILE A 194 -3.56 -15.48 18.61
N GLN A 195 -4.77 -15.95 18.92
CA GLN A 195 -4.97 -17.25 19.55
C GLN A 195 -4.34 -18.40 18.75
N VAL A 196 -4.47 -18.36 17.42
CA VAL A 196 -3.88 -19.37 16.53
C VAL A 196 -2.36 -19.28 16.53
N LEU A 197 -1.80 -18.08 16.33
CA LEU A 197 -0.35 -17.86 16.30
C LEU A 197 0.35 -18.27 17.61
N SER A 198 -0.33 -18.16 18.75
CA SER A 198 0.19 -18.59 20.06
C SER A 198 0.10 -20.09 20.32
N ARG A 199 -0.44 -20.90 19.40
CA ARG A 199 -0.52 -22.37 19.58
C ARG A 199 0.84 -23.01 19.36
N ARG A 200 1.07 -24.16 20.01
CA ARG A 200 2.24 -25.02 19.74
C ARG A 200 2.15 -25.79 18.42
N THR A 201 0.94 -26.08 17.96
CA THR A 201 0.65 -26.84 16.73
C THR A 201 -0.55 -26.24 16.04
N LYS A 202 -0.61 -26.32 14.70
CA LYS A 202 -1.60 -25.61 13.89
C LYS A 202 -1.58 -24.11 14.18
N ASN A 203 -0.38 -23.52 14.14
CA ASN A 203 -0.09 -22.16 14.54
C ASN A 203 0.01 -21.17 13.36
N ASN A 204 -0.43 -21.59 12.17
CA ASN A 204 -0.52 -20.73 11.00
C ASN A 204 -2.01 -20.47 10.71
N PRO A 205 -2.54 -19.26 10.96
CA PRO A 205 -3.92 -18.95 10.60
C PRO A 205 -4.08 -18.78 9.07
N VAL A 206 -5.23 -19.18 8.56
CA VAL A 206 -5.66 -18.87 7.18
C VAL A 206 -6.97 -18.12 7.24
N LEU A 207 -6.95 -16.87 6.79
CA LEU A 207 -8.12 -16.03 6.62
C LEU A 207 -8.85 -16.46 5.35
N ILE A 208 -10.08 -16.94 5.52
CA ILE A 208 -10.93 -17.45 4.44
C ILE A 208 -12.12 -16.51 4.29
N GLY A 209 -12.26 -15.94 3.10
CA GLY A 209 -13.37 -15.08 2.73
C GLY A 209 -13.28 -14.68 1.26
N GLU A 210 -14.33 -14.08 0.74
CA GLU A 210 -14.32 -13.53 -0.63
C GLU A 210 -13.30 -12.39 -0.78
N ALA A 211 -13.04 -11.95 -2.02
CA ALA A 211 -12.26 -10.73 -2.25
C ALA A 211 -13.02 -9.51 -1.71
N GLY A 212 -12.30 -8.49 -1.22
CA GLY A 212 -12.92 -7.24 -0.74
C GLY A 212 -13.49 -7.25 0.69
N VAL A 213 -13.58 -8.40 1.37
CA VAL A 213 -14.14 -8.45 2.75
C VAL A 213 -13.21 -7.88 3.84
N GLY A 214 -11.99 -7.45 3.49
CA GLY A 214 -11.02 -6.90 4.46
C GLY A 214 -10.15 -7.95 5.18
N LYS A 215 -9.72 -9.00 4.47
CA LYS A 215 -8.75 -9.99 5.01
C LYS A 215 -7.42 -9.34 5.40
N THR A 216 -6.90 -8.45 4.54
CA THR A 216 -5.66 -7.69 4.79
C THR A 216 -5.79 -6.78 6.01
N ALA A 217 -6.95 -6.13 6.19
CA ALA A 217 -7.21 -5.29 7.36
C ALA A 217 -7.11 -6.06 8.69
N VAL A 218 -7.48 -7.34 8.73
CA VAL A 218 -7.28 -8.19 9.95
C VAL A 218 -5.80 -8.34 10.28
N VAL A 219 -4.94 -8.44 9.27
CA VAL A 219 -3.48 -8.59 9.45
C VAL A 219 -2.83 -7.27 9.83
N GLU A 220 -3.26 -6.17 9.23
CA GLU A 220 -2.85 -4.82 9.62
C GLU A 220 -3.27 -4.51 11.06
N GLY A 221 -4.46 -4.95 11.49
CA GLY A 221 -4.93 -4.81 12.86
C GLY A 221 -4.09 -5.62 13.86
N LEU A 222 -3.66 -6.82 13.47
CA LEU A 222 -2.66 -7.57 14.25
C LEU A 222 -1.34 -6.78 14.38
N ALA A 223 -0.85 -6.19 13.29
CA ALA A 223 0.39 -5.40 13.31
C ALA A 223 0.25 -4.17 14.23
N GLN A 224 -0.91 -3.51 14.23
CA GLN A 224 -1.23 -2.41 15.16
C GLN A 224 -1.28 -2.87 16.63
N GLU A 225 -1.86 -4.04 16.92
CA GLU A 225 -1.85 -4.59 18.29
C GLU A 225 -0.43 -4.94 18.76
N ILE A 226 0.42 -5.45 17.87
CA ILE A 226 1.83 -5.72 18.19
C ILE A 226 2.58 -4.40 18.44
N ALA A 227 2.47 -3.43 17.53
CA ALA A 227 3.15 -2.14 17.63
C ALA A 227 2.75 -1.33 18.88
N SER A 228 1.48 -1.42 19.29
CA SER A 228 0.98 -0.78 20.51
C SER A 228 1.31 -1.55 21.81
N GLY A 229 1.86 -2.77 21.70
CA GLY A 229 2.11 -3.65 22.85
C GLY A 229 0.84 -4.28 23.46
N ALA A 230 -0.31 -4.19 22.77
CA ALA A 230 -1.57 -4.79 23.17
C ALA A 230 -1.64 -6.30 22.88
N ALA A 231 -0.81 -6.78 21.96
CA ALA A 231 -0.69 -8.21 21.65
C ALA A 231 -0.17 -9.02 22.86
N SER A 232 -0.44 -10.33 22.87
CA SER A 232 0.03 -11.21 23.94
C SER A 232 1.56 -11.16 24.11
N GLN A 233 2.08 -11.42 25.32
CA GLN A 233 3.53 -11.46 25.59
C GLN A 233 4.33 -12.36 24.62
N VAL A 234 3.68 -13.36 24.01
CA VAL A 234 4.31 -14.29 23.06
C VAL A 234 4.55 -13.65 21.68
N LEU A 235 3.79 -12.61 21.33
CA LEU A 235 3.82 -11.95 20.03
C LEU A 235 4.39 -10.53 20.08
N GLY A 236 4.53 -9.93 21.27
CA GLY A 236 4.87 -8.52 21.43
C GLY A 236 6.22 -8.07 20.87
N GLU A 237 7.17 -8.98 20.66
CA GLU A 237 8.48 -8.68 20.06
C GLU A 237 8.59 -9.14 18.60
N LYS A 238 7.50 -9.65 18.01
CA LYS A 238 7.53 -10.18 16.64
C LYS A 238 7.24 -9.10 15.62
N ARG A 239 7.75 -9.28 14.40
CA ARG A 239 7.44 -8.44 13.23
C ARG A 239 6.49 -9.16 12.30
N VAL A 240 5.54 -8.43 11.72
CA VAL A 240 4.62 -8.92 10.68
C VAL A 240 5.08 -8.36 9.33
N LEU A 241 5.56 -9.24 8.46
CA LEU A 241 6.09 -8.88 7.14
C LEU A 241 5.16 -9.42 6.05
N ALA A 242 4.60 -8.54 5.23
CA ALA A 242 3.81 -8.92 4.06
C ALA A 242 4.72 -9.24 2.87
N LEU A 243 4.58 -10.41 2.29
CA LEU A 243 5.39 -10.87 1.17
C LEU A 243 4.93 -10.23 -0.14
N ASP A 244 5.84 -9.53 -0.84
CA ASP A 244 5.55 -8.95 -2.16
C ASP A 244 5.94 -9.92 -3.28
N LEU A 245 5.02 -10.82 -3.61
CA LEU A 245 5.20 -11.77 -4.70
C LEU A 245 5.31 -11.07 -6.06
N ALA A 246 4.54 -10.00 -6.28
CA ALA A 246 4.57 -9.25 -7.53
C ALA A 246 5.93 -8.59 -7.77
N GLY A 247 6.52 -7.98 -6.74
CA GLY A 247 7.87 -7.40 -6.78
C GLY A 247 8.98 -8.43 -7.00
N MET A 248 8.82 -9.66 -6.50
CA MET A 248 9.76 -10.75 -6.78
C MET A 248 9.75 -11.19 -8.25
N ILE A 249 8.57 -11.15 -8.88
CA ILE A 249 8.37 -11.49 -10.29
C ILE A 249 8.88 -10.36 -11.18
N ALA A 250 8.58 -9.12 -10.80
CA ALA A 250 9.01 -7.92 -11.50
C ALA A 250 10.54 -7.91 -11.66
N GLY A 251 10.99 -7.77 -12.91
CA GLY A 251 12.40 -7.78 -13.25
C GLY A 251 13.10 -9.14 -13.09
N SER A 252 12.37 -10.25 -12.93
CA SER A 252 12.92 -11.59 -13.18
C SER A 252 12.78 -11.93 -14.66
N LYS A 253 13.88 -12.29 -15.33
CA LYS A 253 13.85 -12.74 -16.73
C LYS A 253 13.61 -14.24 -16.84
N TYR A 254 13.94 -14.96 -15.77
CA TYR A 254 13.89 -16.41 -15.71
C TYR A 254 13.25 -16.88 -14.40
N ARG A 255 12.50 -17.97 -14.46
CA ARG A 255 11.86 -18.60 -13.30
C ARG A 255 12.85 -18.93 -12.16
N GLY A 256 14.07 -19.32 -12.48
CA GLY A 256 15.10 -19.63 -11.49
C GLY A 256 15.49 -18.44 -10.61
N GLU A 257 15.46 -17.21 -11.15
CA GLU A 257 15.76 -15.99 -10.40
C GLU A 257 14.68 -15.72 -9.34
N PHE A 258 13.41 -15.97 -9.67
CA PHE A 258 12.32 -15.87 -8.70
C PHE A 258 12.48 -16.90 -7.57
N GLU A 259 12.76 -18.16 -7.91
CA GLU A 259 12.98 -19.21 -6.92
C GLU A 259 14.18 -18.87 -6.01
N GLU A 260 15.26 -18.31 -6.55
CA GLU A 260 16.42 -17.87 -5.77
C GLU A 260 16.12 -16.68 -4.83
N ARG A 261 15.33 -15.69 -5.30
CA ARG A 261 14.85 -14.56 -4.47
C ARG A 261 13.99 -15.06 -3.32
N LEU A 262 13.00 -15.91 -3.61
CA LEU A 262 12.14 -16.50 -2.59
C LEU A 262 12.94 -17.35 -1.59
N LYS A 263 13.95 -18.09 -2.08
CA LYS A 263 14.85 -18.86 -1.21
C LYS A 263 15.57 -17.97 -0.22
N SER A 264 16.11 -16.87 -0.72
CA SER A 264 16.87 -15.90 0.08
C SER A 264 16.01 -15.31 1.21
N VAL A 265 14.77 -14.97 0.89
CA VAL A 265 13.76 -14.49 1.86
C VAL A 265 13.44 -15.56 2.91
N ILE A 266 13.15 -16.81 2.49
CA ILE A 266 12.85 -17.92 3.43
C ILE A 266 14.05 -18.21 4.35
N ASP A 267 15.26 -18.23 3.81
CA ASP A 267 16.48 -18.49 4.58
C ASP A 267 16.72 -17.39 5.62
N GLU A 268 16.39 -16.13 5.31
CA GLU A 268 16.49 -15.01 6.24
C GLU A 268 15.41 -15.07 7.34
N ILE A 269 14.16 -15.43 6.99
CA ILE A 269 13.09 -15.67 7.98
C ILE A 269 13.47 -16.79 8.93
N ARG A 270 14.09 -17.84 8.42
CA ARG A 270 14.57 -18.96 9.22
C ARG A 270 15.68 -18.54 10.18
N ALA A 271 16.58 -17.68 9.74
CA ALA A 271 17.66 -17.13 10.56
C ALA A 271 17.13 -16.23 11.69
N ALA A 272 15.95 -15.62 11.51
CA ALA A 272 15.29 -14.81 12.54
C ALA A 272 14.65 -15.63 13.69
N GLU A 273 14.81 -16.96 13.71
CA GLU A 273 14.43 -17.87 14.80
C GLU A 273 13.00 -17.65 15.36
N GLY A 274 12.04 -17.34 14.47
CA GLY A 274 10.64 -17.16 14.83
C GLY A 274 10.26 -15.76 15.33
N ALA A 275 11.14 -14.78 15.23
CA ALA A 275 10.83 -13.36 15.45
C ALA A 275 9.93 -12.76 14.33
N ILE A 276 9.82 -13.44 13.19
CA ILE A 276 9.07 -12.95 12.03
C ILE A 276 7.80 -13.79 11.81
N ILE A 277 6.69 -13.11 11.60
CA ILE A 277 5.43 -13.65 11.09
C ILE A 277 5.28 -13.17 9.65
N VAL A 278 5.16 -14.11 8.72
CA VAL A 278 5.00 -13.78 7.29
C VAL A 278 3.53 -13.72 6.93
N PHE A 279 3.08 -12.62 6.34
CA PHE A 279 1.78 -12.56 5.69
C PHE A 279 1.91 -12.87 4.20
N ILE A 280 1.13 -13.83 3.74
CA ILE A 280 1.05 -14.24 2.34
C ILE A 280 -0.39 -14.00 1.89
N ASP A 281 -0.58 -12.92 1.13
CA ASP A 281 -1.83 -12.72 0.44
C ASP A 281 -1.96 -13.73 -0.70
N GLU A 282 -3.19 -14.12 -1.03
CA GLU A 282 -3.47 -15.15 -2.02
C GLU A 282 -2.61 -16.42 -1.84
N LEU A 283 -2.62 -17.00 -0.63
CA LEU A 283 -1.79 -18.15 -0.24
C LEU A 283 -1.84 -19.32 -1.24
N HIS A 284 -2.93 -19.47 -1.97
CA HIS A 284 -3.09 -20.49 -3.00
C HIS A 284 -2.12 -20.33 -4.18
N THR A 285 -1.66 -19.12 -4.50
CA THR A 285 -0.72 -18.85 -5.60
C THR A 285 0.63 -19.50 -5.37
N VAL A 286 1.05 -19.58 -4.11
CA VAL A 286 2.34 -20.14 -3.71
C VAL A 286 2.29 -21.60 -3.29
N VAL A 287 1.10 -22.12 -3.00
CA VAL A 287 0.86 -23.49 -2.50
C VAL A 287 0.16 -24.39 -3.52
N GLY A 288 -0.53 -23.80 -4.50
CA GLY A 288 -1.37 -24.48 -5.48
C GLY A 288 -0.61 -25.39 -6.43
N ALA A 289 -1.12 -26.59 -6.64
CA ALA A 289 -0.51 -27.60 -7.48
C ALA A 289 -0.79 -27.32 -8.97
N GLY A 290 0.07 -26.54 -9.63
CA GLY A 290 0.39 -26.66 -11.06
C GLY A 290 -0.75 -26.67 -12.10
N ALA A 291 -1.94 -26.15 -11.79
CA ALA A 291 -3.12 -26.29 -12.66
C ALA A 291 -3.48 -25.04 -13.48
N ALA A 292 -2.80 -23.91 -13.30
CA ALA A 292 -2.95 -22.74 -14.15
C ALA A 292 -1.68 -22.56 -15.00
N GLU A 293 -1.85 -22.44 -16.32
CA GLU A 293 -0.78 -22.09 -17.28
C GLU A 293 0.00 -20.87 -16.77
N GLY A 294 1.21 -21.08 -16.27
CA GLY A 294 2.12 -20.01 -15.82
C GLY A 294 2.35 -19.91 -14.30
N ALA A 295 1.71 -20.73 -13.47
CA ALA A 295 1.87 -20.65 -12.01
C ALA A 295 3.26 -21.12 -11.54
N MET A 296 3.88 -20.27 -10.74
CA MET A 296 5.24 -20.37 -10.20
C MET A 296 5.29 -21.46 -9.13
N ASP A 297 6.17 -22.45 -9.27
CA ASP A 297 6.21 -23.61 -8.37
C ASP A 297 6.99 -23.30 -7.07
N ALA A 298 6.59 -22.24 -6.38
CA ALA A 298 7.06 -21.89 -5.04
C ALA A 298 6.69 -22.95 -3.99
N SER A 299 5.70 -23.79 -4.32
CA SER A 299 5.16 -24.86 -3.49
C SER A 299 6.25 -25.82 -3.02
N ASN A 300 7.22 -26.19 -3.88
CA ASN A 300 8.31 -27.08 -3.50
C ASN A 300 9.24 -26.51 -2.42
N MET A 301 9.26 -25.19 -2.25
CA MET A 301 10.10 -24.50 -1.27
C MET A 301 9.35 -24.13 0.00
N LEU A 302 8.11 -23.64 -0.13
CA LEU A 302 7.30 -23.19 0.99
C LEU A 302 6.65 -24.36 1.75
N LYS A 303 6.20 -25.41 1.05
CA LYS A 303 5.56 -26.56 1.72
C LYS A 303 6.48 -27.21 2.77
N PRO A 304 7.77 -27.49 2.48
CA PRO A 304 8.65 -28.06 3.49
C PRO A 304 8.92 -27.12 4.67
N ALA A 305 9.11 -25.82 4.45
CA ALA A 305 9.36 -24.83 5.51
C ALA A 305 8.14 -24.70 6.44
N LEU A 306 6.94 -24.61 5.87
CA LEU A 306 5.66 -24.58 6.61
C LEU A 306 5.41 -25.91 7.35
N ALA A 307 5.63 -27.04 6.69
CA ALA A 307 5.41 -28.37 7.27
C ALA A 307 6.38 -28.66 8.43
N ARG A 308 7.63 -28.20 8.36
CA ARG A 308 8.59 -28.33 9.47
C ARG A 308 8.33 -27.34 10.61
N GLY A 309 7.51 -26.31 10.38
CA GLY A 309 7.25 -25.25 11.36
C GLY A 309 8.42 -24.27 11.49
N GLU A 310 9.30 -24.22 10.49
CA GLU A 310 10.40 -23.25 10.39
C GLU A 310 9.89 -21.86 10.01
N LEU A 311 8.72 -21.80 9.36
CA LEU A 311 8.08 -20.57 8.92
C LEU A 311 6.71 -20.43 9.58
N GLN A 312 6.53 -19.36 10.36
CA GLN A 312 5.25 -18.95 10.91
C GLN A 312 4.58 -17.98 9.95
N ALA A 313 3.36 -18.29 9.51
CA ALA A 313 2.68 -17.49 8.50
C ALA A 313 1.19 -17.29 8.77
N ILE A 314 0.69 -16.19 8.24
CA ILE A 314 -0.73 -15.87 8.07
C ILE A 314 -1.01 -15.93 6.58
N GLY A 315 -1.96 -16.75 6.16
CA GLY A 315 -2.41 -16.79 4.76
C GLY A 315 -3.77 -16.14 4.58
N ALA A 316 -4.03 -15.56 3.41
CA ALA A 316 -5.37 -15.18 2.98
C ALA A 316 -5.74 -15.91 1.66
N THR A 317 -6.98 -16.37 1.52
CA THR A 317 -7.45 -17.11 0.33
C THR A 317 -8.97 -17.14 0.29
N THR A 318 -9.56 -17.60 -0.81
CA THR A 318 -11.00 -17.88 -0.91
C THR A 318 -11.34 -19.28 -0.38
N LEU A 319 -12.63 -19.54 -0.11
CA LEU A 319 -13.08 -20.83 0.39
C LEU A 319 -12.79 -21.97 -0.60
N ASP A 320 -12.98 -21.71 -1.89
CA ASP A 320 -12.80 -22.71 -2.93
C ASP A 320 -11.33 -23.08 -3.11
N GLU A 321 -10.44 -22.09 -3.12
CA GLU A 321 -8.99 -22.31 -3.16
C GLU A 321 -8.48 -23.05 -1.93
N TYR A 322 -8.98 -22.72 -0.74
CA TYR A 322 -8.61 -23.43 0.50
C TYR A 322 -8.94 -24.91 0.40
N ARG A 323 -10.16 -25.24 -0.03
CA ARG A 323 -10.63 -26.62 -0.22
C ARG A 323 -9.82 -27.36 -1.29
N GLN A 324 -9.44 -26.68 -2.36
CA GLN A 324 -8.73 -27.28 -3.48
C GLN A 324 -7.24 -27.53 -3.19
N ASN A 325 -6.58 -26.57 -2.54
CA ASN A 325 -5.11 -26.52 -2.46
C ASN A 325 -4.54 -26.78 -1.06
N ILE A 326 -5.29 -26.51 0.01
CA ILE A 326 -4.78 -26.57 1.40
C ILE A 326 -5.41 -27.73 2.17
N GLU A 327 -6.74 -27.84 2.16
CA GLU A 327 -7.46 -28.87 2.93
C GLU A 327 -7.17 -30.30 2.43
N LYS A 328 -6.93 -30.47 1.13
CA LYS A 328 -6.57 -31.76 0.53
C LYS A 328 -5.13 -32.20 0.80
N ASP A 329 -4.24 -31.30 1.24
CA ASP A 329 -2.83 -31.59 1.49
C ASP A 329 -2.59 -31.92 2.99
N PRO A 330 -2.32 -33.19 3.36
CA PRO A 330 -2.19 -33.59 4.76
C PRO A 330 -0.99 -32.96 5.50
N ALA A 331 0.00 -32.41 4.77
CA ALA A 331 1.13 -31.73 5.39
C ALA A 331 0.73 -30.32 5.84
N LEU A 332 -0.05 -29.62 5.02
CA LEU A 332 -0.49 -28.24 5.27
C LEU A 332 -1.69 -28.17 6.22
N GLU A 333 -2.65 -29.10 6.08
CA GLU A 333 -3.82 -29.21 6.97
C GLU A 333 -3.43 -29.37 8.46
N ARG A 334 -2.25 -29.94 8.74
CA ARG A 334 -1.69 -30.12 10.09
C ARG A 334 -0.99 -28.87 10.64
N ARG A 335 -0.81 -27.84 9.83
CA ARG A 335 -0.13 -26.58 10.18
C ARG A 335 -1.06 -25.38 10.13
N PHE A 336 -2.03 -25.40 9.23
CA PHE A 336 -2.97 -24.32 9.06
C PHE A 336 -4.24 -24.49 9.88
N GLN A 337 -4.79 -23.37 10.34
CA GLN A 337 -6.07 -23.28 11.03
C GLN A 337 -6.95 -22.26 10.29
N PRO A 338 -8.11 -22.67 9.74
CA PRO A 338 -9.01 -21.74 9.06
C PRO A 338 -9.68 -20.78 10.05
N ILE A 339 -9.80 -19.52 9.64
CA ILE A 339 -10.53 -18.43 10.28
C ILE A 339 -11.41 -17.80 9.20
N VAL A 340 -12.72 -17.87 9.35
CA VAL A 340 -13.66 -17.30 8.38
C VAL A 340 -13.76 -15.78 8.64
N VAL A 341 -13.62 -15.01 7.57
CA VAL A 341 -13.84 -13.56 7.56
C VAL A 341 -15.10 -13.30 6.74
N GLU A 342 -16.15 -12.90 7.44
CA GLU A 342 -17.46 -12.63 6.83
C GLU A 342 -17.51 -11.19 6.28
N GLU A 343 -18.30 -11.02 5.23
CA GLU A 343 -18.72 -9.72 4.72
C GLU A 343 -19.42 -8.94 5.85
N PRO A 344 -19.02 -7.69 6.14
CA PRO A 344 -19.67 -6.88 7.17
C PRO A 344 -21.10 -6.52 6.75
N THR A 345 -21.95 -6.27 7.74
CA THR A 345 -23.29 -5.72 7.47
C THR A 345 -23.20 -4.27 7.00
N VAL A 346 -24.28 -3.73 6.42
CA VAL A 346 -24.34 -2.32 6.01
C VAL A 346 -24.00 -1.39 7.18
N GLU A 347 -24.54 -1.65 8.37
CA GLU A 347 -24.27 -0.84 9.57
C GLU A 347 -22.79 -0.92 10.00
N GLN A 348 -22.17 -2.10 9.88
CA GLN A 348 -20.74 -2.26 10.15
C GLN A 348 -19.88 -1.55 9.11
N THR A 349 -20.28 -1.58 7.84
CA THR A 349 -19.61 -0.81 6.77
C THR A 349 -19.69 0.69 7.03
N ILE A 350 -20.84 1.21 7.47
CA ILE A 350 -20.98 2.63 7.83
C ILE A 350 -19.95 3.02 8.90
N GLU A 351 -19.79 2.20 9.95
CA GLU A 351 -18.79 2.45 10.99
C GLU A 351 -17.35 2.37 10.45
N ILE A 352 -17.07 1.44 9.53
CA ILE A 352 -15.77 1.36 8.85
C ILE A 352 -15.50 2.65 8.05
N LEU A 353 -16.45 3.10 7.24
CA LEU A 353 -16.34 4.33 6.44
C LEU A 353 -16.18 5.58 7.32
N ARG A 354 -16.91 5.66 8.45
CA ARG A 354 -16.74 6.73 9.45
C ARG A 354 -15.32 6.75 10.01
N GLY A 355 -14.74 5.58 10.30
CA GLY A 355 -13.37 5.47 10.78
C GLY A 355 -12.31 5.84 9.73
N LEU A 356 -12.61 5.66 8.44
CA LEU A 356 -11.72 6.00 7.34
C LEU A 356 -11.87 7.45 6.84
N ARG A 357 -12.98 8.13 7.19
CA ARG A 357 -13.33 9.48 6.72
C ARG A 357 -12.15 10.44 6.75
N GLU A 358 -11.53 10.62 7.91
CA GLU A 358 -10.48 11.63 8.11
C GLU A 358 -9.30 11.41 7.14
N ARG A 359 -8.94 10.15 6.84
CA ARG A 359 -7.85 9.85 5.90
C ARG A 359 -8.20 10.20 4.47
N TYR A 360 -9.41 9.85 4.01
CA TYR A 360 -9.87 10.19 2.66
C TYR A 360 -10.06 11.70 2.49
N GLU A 361 -10.60 12.38 3.50
CA GLU A 361 -10.72 13.84 3.51
C GLU A 361 -9.35 14.53 3.39
N GLN A 362 -8.36 14.08 4.17
CA GLN A 362 -6.99 14.59 4.10
C GLN A 362 -6.31 14.28 2.76
N HIS A 363 -6.51 13.08 2.22
CA HIS A 363 -5.90 12.65 0.96
C HIS A 363 -6.43 13.46 -0.24
N HIS A 364 -7.74 13.68 -0.28
CA HIS A 364 -8.42 14.36 -1.39
C HIS A 364 -8.58 15.87 -1.19
N GLY A 365 -8.47 16.37 0.04
CA GLY A 365 -8.71 17.79 0.33
C GLY A 365 -10.17 18.21 0.20
N VAL A 366 -11.09 17.27 0.44
CA VAL A 366 -12.55 17.47 0.45
C VAL A 366 -13.11 17.01 1.79
N LYS A 367 -14.35 17.35 2.09
CA LYS A 367 -15.10 16.81 3.22
C LYS A 367 -16.03 15.70 2.76
N ILE A 368 -16.43 14.81 3.66
CA ILE A 368 -17.39 13.73 3.37
C ILE A 368 -18.50 13.81 4.41
N SER A 369 -19.73 14.01 3.94
CA SER A 369 -20.92 14.08 4.80
C SER A 369 -21.28 12.73 5.43
N ASP A 370 -22.07 12.76 6.52
CA ASP A 370 -22.60 11.53 7.13
C ASP A 370 -23.55 10.82 6.15
N GLU A 371 -24.36 11.59 5.43
CA GLU A 371 -25.31 11.11 4.43
C GLU A 371 -24.62 10.42 3.26
N ALA A 372 -23.47 10.93 2.79
CA ALA A 372 -22.66 10.28 1.76
C ALA A 372 -22.18 8.89 2.19
N ILE A 373 -21.73 8.75 3.45
CA ILE A 373 -21.24 7.48 3.97
C ILE A 373 -22.37 6.45 4.11
N GLU A 374 -23.52 6.88 4.59
CA GLU A 374 -24.71 6.02 4.66
C GLU A 374 -25.16 5.60 3.26
N ALA A 375 -25.25 6.55 2.33
CA ALA A 375 -25.58 6.27 0.93
C ALA A 375 -24.58 5.31 0.27
N ALA A 376 -23.28 5.46 0.51
CA ALA A 376 -22.27 4.60 -0.11
C ALA A 376 -22.40 3.16 0.36
N ALA A 377 -22.64 2.93 1.65
CA ALA A 377 -22.86 1.59 2.17
C ALA A 377 -24.16 0.97 1.64
N GLU A 378 -25.27 1.72 1.65
CA GLU A 378 -26.59 1.22 1.23
C GLU A 378 -26.70 1.00 -0.28
N LEU A 379 -26.26 1.97 -1.08
CA LEU A 379 -26.34 1.90 -2.55
C LEU A 379 -25.36 0.87 -3.10
N ALA A 380 -24.14 0.77 -2.55
CA ALA A 380 -23.20 -0.25 -2.97
C ALA A 380 -23.71 -1.66 -2.58
N ASP A 381 -24.31 -1.83 -1.40
CA ASP A 381 -24.93 -3.12 -1.04
C ASP A 381 -26.05 -3.51 -2.02
N ARG A 382 -26.92 -2.56 -2.33
CA ARG A 382 -28.13 -2.78 -3.13
C ARG A 382 -27.86 -3.00 -4.62
N TYR A 383 -26.95 -2.21 -5.22
CA TYR A 383 -26.81 -2.13 -6.68
C TYR A 383 -25.52 -2.74 -7.23
N ILE A 384 -24.46 -2.86 -6.43
CA ILE A 384 -23.18 -3.45 -6.85
C ILE A 384 -23.09 -4.88 -6.30
N SER A 385 -23.53 -5.86 -7.10
CA SER A 385 -23.73 -7.25 -6.64
C SER A 385 -22.53 -8.19 -6.87
N ASP A 386 -21.63 -7.82 -7.78
CA ASP A 386 -20.44 -8.56 -8.17
C ASP A 386 -19.26 -8.39 -7.19
N ARG A 387 -19.32 -7.35 -6.36
CA ARG A 387 -18.31 -7.01 -5.34
C ARG A 387 -18.86 -7.12 -3.93
N LYS A 388 -17.96 -7.15 -2.94
CA LYS A 388 -18.27 -7.36 -1.53
C LYS A 388 -18.02 -6.12 -0.69
N LEU A 389 -18.81 -5.95 0.37
CA LEU A 389 -18.53 -4.97 1.41
C LEU A 389 -17.29 -5.40 2.22
N PRO A 390 -16.53 -4.44 2.79
CA PRO A 390 -16.71 -2.99 2.68
C PRO A 390 -16.06 -2.38 1.41
N ASP A 391 -15.25 -3.15 0.68
CA ASP A 391 -14.43 -2.71 -0.46
C ASP A 391 -15.21 -1.90 -1.51
N LYS A 392 -16.36 -2.41 -1.99
CA LYS A 392 -17.19 -1.67 -2.96
C LYS A 392 -17.68 -0.31 -2.47
N ALA A 393 -17.94 -0.16 -1.17
CA ALA A 393 -18.44 1.10 -0.62
C ALA A 393 -17.29 2.09 -0.37
N ILE A 394 -16.11 1.58 0.00
CA ILE A 394 -14.88 2.39 0.13
C ILE A 394 -14.51 2.98 -1.22
N ASP A 395 -14.48 2.19 -2.28
CA ASP A 395 -14.12 2.68 -3.61
C ASP A 395 -15.12 3.72 -4.13
N VAL A 396 -16.42 3.56 -3.88
CA VAL A 396 -17.43 4.55 -4.27
C VAL A 396 -17.18 5.89 -3.57
N ILE A 397 -16.84 5.89 -2.28
CA ILE A 397 -16.48 7.11 -1.55
C ILE A 397 -15.17 7.72 -2.08
N ASP A 398 -14.16 6.89 -2.35
CA ASP A 398 -12.86 7.34 -2.87
C ASP A 398 -13.00 7.99 -4.24
N GLU A 399 -13.78 7.38 -5.14
CA GLU A 399 -14.06 7.92 -6.46
C GLU A 399 -14.90 9.20 -6.41
N ALA A 400 -15.92 9.27 -5.55
CA ALA A 400 -16.72 10.47 -5.35
C ALA A 400 -15.86 11.64 -4.82
N ALA A 401 -14.98 11.38 -3.85
CA ALA A 401 -14.05 12.37 -3.31
C ALA A 401 -13.02 12.85 -4.34
N SER A 402 -12.47 11.92 -5.13
CA SER A 402 -11.54 12.22 -6.22
C SER A 402 -12.20 13.06 -7.31
N LYS A 403 -13.42 12.71 -7.72
CA LYS A 403 -14.23 13.45 -8.70
C LYS A 403 -14.48 14.88 -8.22
N LEU A 404 -14.99 15.05 -7.00
CA LEU A 404 -15.26 16.38 -6.44
C LEU A 404 -13.99 17.25 -6.39
N ARG A 405 -12.85 16.68 -6.03
CA ARG A 405 -11.57 17.37 -6.04
C ARG A 405 -11.16 17.84 -7.44
N ILE A 406 -11.33 17.00 -8.45
CA ILE A 406 -11.02 17.33 -9.85
C ILE A 406 -11.95 18.45 -10.33
N ASP A 407 -13.25 18.28 -10.12
CA ASP A 407 -14.26 19.25 -10.55
C ASP A 407 -14.00 20.62 -9.90
N ARG A 408 -13.56 20.65 -8.63
CA ARG A 408 -13.14 21.88 -7.94
C ARG A 408 -11.85 22.48 -8.47
N PHE A 409 -10.90 21.67 -8.92
CA PHE A 409 -9.65 22.18 -9.49
C PHE A 409 -9.88 22.88 -10.84
N ASP A 410 -10.85 22.39 -11.61
CA ASP A 410 -11.19 22.95 -12.91
C ASP A 410 -12.03 24.25 -12.80
N LEU A 411 -12.49 24.59 -11.60
CA LEU A 411 -13.22 25.84 -11.36
C LEU A 411 -12.30 27.07 -11.37
N PRO A 412 -12.73 28.18 -12.01
CA PRO A 412 -12.06 29.46 -11.83
C PRO A 412 -12.14 29.89 -10.36
N PRO A 413 -11.18 30.70 -9.85
CA PRO A 413 -11.19 31.14 -8.46
C PRO A 413 -12.53 31.80 -8.09
N SER A 414 -13.13 31.35 -6.98
CA SER A 414 -14.44 31.84 -6.55
C SER A 414 -14.41 33.36 -6.37
N PRO A 415 -15.39 34.11 -6.92
CA PRO A 415 -15.56 35.53 -6.66
C PRO A 415 -15.66 35.83 -5.17
N GLU A 416 -16.24 34.92 -4.38
CA GLU A 416 -16.34 35.05 -2.92
C GLU A 416 -14.96 34.91 -2.25
N ASP A 417 -14.15 33.95 -2.68
CA ASP A 417 -12.78 33.78 -2.17
C ASP A 417 -11.89 34.98 -2.54
N LEU A 418 -12.03 35.50 -3.76
CA LEU A 418 -11.34 36.71 -4.20
C LEU A 418 -11.75 37.94 -3.38
N ARG A 419 -13.06 38.11 -3.11
CA ARG A 419 -13.57 39.18 -2.24
C ARG A 419 -13.05 39.05 -0.81
N ARG A 420 -13.11 37.84 -0.22
CA ARG A 420 -12.56 37.56 1.11
C ARG A 420 -11.07 37.88 1.18
N ARG A 421 -10.31 37.49 0.15
CA ARG A 421 -8.88 37.76 0.09
C ARG A 421 -8.58 39.26 -0.01
N VAL A 422 -9.37 40.00 -0.78
CA VAL A 422 -9.29 41.47 -0.85
C VAL A 422 -9.54 42.09 0.52
N GLU A 423 -10.56 41.64 1.27
CA GLU A 423 -10.83 42.12 2.63
C GLU A 423 -9.69 41.84 3.61
N GLU A 424 -9.14 40.61 3.60
CA GLU A 424 -7.98 40.23 4.40
C GLU A 424 -6.76 41.13 4.11
N LEU A 425 -6.48 41.35 2.82
CA LEU A 425 -5.36 42.19 2.38
C LEU A 425 -5.58 43.67 2.73
N ILE A 426 -6.81 44.18 2.68
CA ILE A 426 -7.13 45.53 3.14
C ILE A 426 -6.81 45.67 4.63
N ALA A 427 -7.24 44.72 5.46
CA ALA A 427 -6.95 44.74 6.89
C ALA A 427 -5.45 44.66 7.18
N LYS A 428 -4.74 43.74 6.51
CA LYS A 428 -3.29 43.58 6.63
C LYS A 428 -2.53 44.83 6.16
N GLY A 429 -2.94 45.41 5.03
CA GLY A 429 -2.33 46.63 4.48
C GLY A 429 -2.50 47.84 5.41
N GLN A 430 -3.66 47.97 6.08
CA GLN A 430 -3.88 48.99 7.11
C GLN A 430 -2.97 48.78 8.33
N GLN A 431 -2.79 47.53 8.76
CA GLN A 431 -1.91 47.18 9.88
C GLN A 431 -0.44 47.51 9.58
N GLU A 432 0.05 47.13 8.40
CA GLU A 432 1.44 47.41 7.96
C GLU A 432 1.69 48.91 7.79
N ALA A 433 0.71 49.65 7.28
CA ALA A 433 0.78 51.11 7.16
C ALA A 433 0.84 51.79 8.54
N GLN A 434 0.05 51.32 9.52
CA GLN A 434 0.10 51.81 10.90
C GLN A 434 1.42 51.47 11.61
N ALA A 435 2.04 50.33 11.26
CA ALA A 435 3.35 49.92 11.75
C ALA A 435 4.53 50.67 11.09
N GLY A 436 4.26 51.58 10.14
CA GLY A 436 5.29 52.35 9.42
C GLY A 436 6.02 51.55 8.33
N GLN A 437 5.53 50.36 7.97
CA GLN A 437 6.10 49.52 6.91
C GLN A 437 5.53 49.90 5.54
N TYR A 438 5.85 51.11 5.07
CA TYR A 438 5.24 51.68 3.87
C TYR A 438 5.51 50.88 2.58
N GLU A 439 6.67 50.22 2.46
CA GLU A 439 6.98 49.36 1.31
C GLU A 439 6.12 48.09 1.27
N ALA A 440 5.90 47.45 2.43
CA ALA A 440 5.02 46.28 2.54
C ALA A 440 3.56 46.66 2.26
N ALA A 441 3.11 47.81 2.79
CA ALA A 441 1.78 48.34 2.54
C ALA A 441 1.55 48.67 1.04
N GLN A 442 2.55 49.21 0.35
CA GLN A 442 2.50 49.45 -1.10
C GLN A 442 2.37 48.15 -1.91
N ARG A 443 3.13 47.10 -1.57
CA ARG A 443 3.01 45.78 -2.23
C ARG A 443 1.63 45.16 -2.05
N ILE A 444 1.10 45.19 -0.82
CA ILE A 444 -0.25 44.70 -0.51
C ILE A 444 -1.31 45.49 -1.30
N ARG A 445 -1.12 46.81 -1.47
CA ARG A 445 -2.04 47.65 -2.24
C ARG A 445 -2.07 47.30 -3.73
N ALA A 446 -0.91 47.02 -4.33
CA ALA A 446 -0.82 46.55 -5.70
C ALA A 446 -1.47 45.17 -5.89
N GLU A 447 -1.33 44.27 -4.90
CA GLU A 447 -1.99 42.95 -4.90
C GLU A 447 -3.52 43.08 -4.78
N ILE A 448 -4.02 44.03 -3.98
CA ILE A 448 -5.47 44.35 -3.92
C ILE A 448 -5.99 44.84 -5.28
N GLU A 449 -5.25 45.72 -5.94
CA GLU A 449 -5.65 46.28 -7.25
C GLU A 449 -5.70 45.18 -8.33
N ASP A 450 -4.70 44.28 -8.38
CA ASP A 450 -4.69 43.11 -9.28
C ASP A 450 -5.90 42.19 -9.03
N LEU A 451 -6.18 41.87 -7.76
CA LEU A 451 -7.32 41.01 -7.41
C LEU A 451 -8.67 41.68 -7.73
N GLN A 452 -8.76 42.99 -7.56
CA GLN A 452 -9.96 43.77 -7.91
C GLN A 452 -10.18 43.84 -9.43
N GLU A 453 -9.13 43.91 -10.23
CA GLU A 453 -9.22 43.85 -11.70
C GLU A 453 -9.64 42.46 -12.20
N ARG A 454 -9.25 41.39 -11.49
CA ARG A 454 -9.60 40.00 -11.83
C ARG A 454 -11.01 39.60 -11.40
N LEU A 455 -11.59 40.32 -10.43
CA LEU A 455 -12.89 40.00 -9.85
C LEU A 455 -14.05 39.98 -10.87
N PRO A 456 -14.21 40.96 -11.79
CA PRO A 456 -15.29 40.93 -12.77
C PRO A 456 -15.17 39.78 -13.78
N ALA A 457 -13.94 39.38 -14.13
CA ALA A 457 -13.70 38.26 -15.02
C ALA A 457 -14.04 36.93 -14.35
N ALA A 458 -13.71 36.78 -13.05
CA ALA A 458 -14.12 35.64 -12.25
C ALA A 458 -15.66 35.60 -12.07
N GLU A 459 -16.30 36.74 -11.79
CA GLU A 459 -17.77 36.85 -11.68
C GLU A 459 -18.48 36.42 -12.97
N ALA A 460 -17.99 36.86 -14.13
CA ALA A 460 -18.54 36.47 -15.42
C ALA A 460 -18.30 34.98 -15.76
N GLN A 461 -17.17 34.40 -15.33
CA GLN A 461 -16.90 32.97 -15.49
C GLN A 461 -17.72 32.10 -14.54
N TRP A 462 -18.18 32.65 -13.41
CA TRP A 462 -19.04 31.99 -12.43
C TRP A 462 -20.54 32.15 -12.73
N GLU A 463 -20.93 32.99 -13.69
CA GLU A 463 -22.32 33.05 -14.16
C GLU A 463 -22.73 31.72 -14.83
N GLY A 464 -23.50 30.91 -14.10
CA GLY A 464 -24.04 29.63 -14.60
C GLY A 464 -23.25 28.38 -14.20
N VAL A 465 -22.19 28.54 -13.39
CA VAL A 465 -21.49 27.41 -12.75
C VAL A 465 -22.35 26.92 -11.59
N GLU A 466 -22.74 25.63 -11.59
CA GLU A 466 -23.37 25.01 -10.42
C GLU A 466 -22.43 25.15 -9.22
N GLN A 467 -22.97 25.52 -8.05
CA GLN A 467 -22.17 25.64 -6.83
C GLN A 467 -21.66 24.26 -6.41
N ILE A 468 -20.49 23.88 -6.92
CA ILE A 468 -19.80 22.66 -6.50
C ILE A 468 -19.29 22.91 -5.08
N GLY A 469 -19.84 22.17 -4.12
CA GLY A 469 -19.46 22.24 -2.72
C GLY A 469 -18.04 21.72 -2.46
N ASP A 470 -17.54 21.89 -1.24
CA ASP A 470 -16.29 21.25 -0.77
C ASP A 470 -16.53 19.89 -0.11
N THR A 471 -17.77 19.43 -0.09
CA THR A 471 -18.25 18.28 0.69
C THR A 471 -18.94 17.29 -0.23
N VAL A 472 -18.50 16.03 -0.20
CA VAL A 472 -19.14 14.90 -0.86
C VAL A 472 -20.47 14.61 -0.16
N ASP A 473 -21.55 14.60 -0.93
CA ASP A 473 -22.90 14.29 -0.47
C ASP A 473 -23.43 12.95 -0.99
N ALA A 474 -24.68 12.63 -0.65
CA ALA A 474 -25.31 11.40 -1.09
C ALA A 474 -25.53 11.37 -2.61
N GLU A 475 -25.80 12.52 -3.25
CA GLU A 475 -26.02 12.59 -4.70
C GLU A 475 -24.73 12.30 -5.46
N ASP A 476 -23.59 12.83 -5.00
CA ASP A 476 -22.26 12.52 -5.57
C ASP A 476 -22.00 11.01 -5.58
N VAL A 477 -22.27 10.35 -4.46
CA VAL A 477 -22.14 8.90 -4.30
C VAL A 477 -23.07 8.16 -5.27
N ALA A 478 -24.33 8.58 -5.37
CA ALA A 478 -25.29 7.95 -6.26
C ALA A 478 -24.93 8.13 -7.74
N VAL A 479 -24.31 9.25 -8.12
CA VAL A 479 -23.77 9.46 -9.47
C VAL A 479 -22.69 8.41 -9.78
N ILE A 480 -21.73 8.18 -8.86
CA ILE A 480 -20.68 7.16 -9.05
C ILE A 480 -21.29 5.76 -9.19
N VAL A 481 -22.22 5.38 -8.30
CA VAL A 481 -22.91 4.09 -8.40
C VAL A 481 -23.69 3.99 -9.71
N GLY A 482 -24.32 5.07 -10.16
CA GLY A 482 -25.03 5.14 -11.43
C GLY A 482 -24.13 4.95 -12.64
N ASP A 483 -22.94 5.55 -12.62
CA ASP A 483 -21.94 5.40 -13.68
C ASP A 483 -21.41 3.95 -13.77
N TRP A 484 -21.23 3.29 -12.63
CA TRP A 484 -20.77 1.89 -12.57
C TRP A 484 -21.84 0.88 -13.00
N THR A 485 -23.08 1.11 -12.58
CA THR A 485 -24.19 0.15 -12.75
C THR A 485 -25.07 0.45 -13.97
N GLY A 486 -24.99 1.66 -14.52
CA GLY A 486 -25.89 2.15 -15.57
C GLY A 486 -27.28 2.56 -15.05
N ILE A 487 -27.52 2.49 -13.73
CA ILE A 487 -28.82 2.81 -13.12
C ILE A 487 -28.93 4.34 -12.92
N PRO A 488 -30.01 4.99 -13.37
CA PRO A 488 -30.18 6.43 -13.18
C PRO A 488 -30.32 6.81 -11.69
N VAL A 489 -29.63 7.88 -11.27
CA VAL A 489 -29.66 8.44 -9.89
C VAL A 489 -31.09 8.67 -9.39
N SER A 490 -31.98 9.16 -10.25
CA SER A 490 -33.38 9.41 -9.91
C SER A 490 -34.15 8.15 -9.47
N ARG A 491 -33.69 6.95 -9.85
CA ARG A 491 -34.26 5.67 -9.40
C ARG A 491 -33.67 5.17 -8.08
N MET A 492 -32.51 5.66 -7.68
CA MET A 492 -31.78 5.18 -6.49
C MET A 492 -32.32 5.76 -5.19
N PHE A 493 -32.77 7.02 -5.22
CA PHE A 493 -33.37 7.72 -4.08
C PHE A 493 -34.90 7.55 -3.98
N GLU A 494 -35.51 6.82 -4.91
CA GLU A 494 -36.95 6.58 -4.86
C GLU A 494 -37.28 5.62 -3.71
N GLU A 495 -38.14 6.04 -2.78
CA GLU A 495 -38.61 5.17 -1.71
C GLU A 495 -39.30 3.93 -2.31
N GLU A 496 -39.01 2.74 -1.75
CA GLU A 496 -39.57 1.48 -2.24
C GLU A 496 -41.12 1.53 -2.25
N ALA A 497 -41.72 2.25 -1.31
CA ALA A 497 -43.17 2.47 -1.26
C ALA A 497 -43.69 3.23 -2.49
N ASP A 498 -43.03 4.33 -2.88
CA ASP A 498 -43.41 5.15 -4.03
C ASP A 498 -43.17 4.41 -5.36
N LYS A 499 -42.04 3.70 -5.46
CA LYS A 499 -41.74 2.82 -6.60
C LYS A 499 -42.86 1.82 -6.79
N LEU A 500 -43.27 1.12 -5.73
CA LEU A 500 -44.33 0.11 -5.75
C LEU A 500 -45.73 0.68 -6.01
N LEU A 501 -46.02 1.92 -5.59
CA LEU A 501 -47.27 2.61 -5.90
C LEU A 501 -47.42 2.86 -7.40
N GLN A 502 -46.32 3.09 -8.12
CA GLN A 502 -46.31 3.32 -9.57
C GLN A 502 -46.11 2.04 -10.41
N MET A 503 -46.10 0.85 -9.78
CA MET A 503 -45.70 -0.40 -10.41
C MET A 503 -46.50 -0.76 -11.67
N GLU A 504 -47.83 -0.67 -11.64
CA GLU A 504 -48.65 -0.96 -12.82
C GLU A 504 -48.36 -0.02 -13.99
N ALA A 505 -48.18 1.27 -13.71
CA ALA A 505 -47.91 2.25 -14.75
C ALA A 505 -46.58 1.97 -15.44
N ARG A 506 -45.52 1.72 -14.66
CA ARG A 506 -44.18 1.41 -15.21
C ARG A 506 -44.13 0.09 -15.96
N LEU A 507 -44.80 -0.95 -15.44
CA LEU A 507 -44.89 -2.22 -16.18
C LEU A 507 -45.63 -2.04 -17.51
N HIS A 508 -46.60 -1.12 -17.60
CA HIS A 508 -47.33 -0.82 -18.83
C HIS A 508 -46.54 0.01 -19.87
N ASP A 509 -45.43 0.65 -19.49
CA ASP A 509 -44.54 1.30 -20.45
C ASP A 509 -43.98 0.28 -21.44
N ARG A 510 -43.68 -0.93 -20.95
CA ARG A 510 -43.13 -2.04 -21.73
C ARG A 510 -44.18 -3.10 -22.11
N VAL A 511 -45.05 -3.48 -21.19
CA VAL A 511 -46.11 -4.49 -21.41
C VAL A 511 -47.39 -3.84 -21.93
N LYS A 512 -47.63 -3.96 -23.24
CA LYS A 512 -48.87 -3.48 -23.87
C LYS A 512 -50.00 -4.49 -23.71
N GLY A 513 -51.15 -4.05 -23.19
CA GLY A 513 -52.29 -4.92 -22.89
C GLY A 513 -52.12 -5.66 -21.56
N GLN A 514 -52.63 -6.89 -21.45
CA GLN A 514 -52.46 -7.79 -20.29
C GLN A 514 -52.72 -7.17 -18.91
N HIS A 515 -53.66 -6.22 -18.80
CA HIS A 515 -53.88 -5.43 -17.57
C HIS A 515 -54.18 -6.31 -16.36
N GLU A 516 -54.97 -7.37 -16.53
CA GLU A 516 -55.29 -8.31 -15.44
C GLU A 516 -54.04 -9.00 -14.87
N ALA A 517 -53.08 -9.37 -15.73
CA ALA A 517 -51.83 -10.00 -15.31
C ALA A 517 -50.91 -9.00 -14.60
N VAL A 518 -50.79 -7.77 -15.12
CA VAL A 518 -49.99 -6.70 -14.51
C VAL A 518 -50.53 -6.35 -13.13
N VAL A 519 -51.84 -6.12 -12.99
CA VAL A 519 -52.48 -5.82 -11.69
C VAL A 519 -52.27 -6.96 -10.70
N ALA A 520 -52.49 -8.22 -11.11
CA ALA A 520 -52.33 -9.37 -10.23
C ALA A 520 -50.89 -9.54 -9.70
N VAL A 521 -49.90 -9.28 -10.56
CA VAL A 521 -48.48 -9.29 -10.18
C VAL A 521 -48.18 -8.15 -9.21
N SER A 522 -48.57 -6.92 -9.54
CA SER A 522 -48.32 -5.73 -8.72
C SER A 522 -48.94 -5.84 -7.33
N GLU A 523 -50.19 -6.31 -7.22
CA GLU A 523 -50.86 -6.53 -5.93
C GLU A 523 -50.17 -7.59 -5.07
N ALA A 524 -49.71 -8.68 -5.68
CA ALA A 524 -49.01 -9.74 -4.97
C ALA A 524 -47.65 -9.26 -4.43
N ILE A 525 -46.93 -8.48 -5.23
CA ILE A 525 -45.61 -7.95 -4.85
C ILE A 525 -45.74 -6.87 -3.77
N ARG A 526 -46.69 -5.93 -3.90
CA ARG A 526 -46.97 -4.95 -2.84
C ARG A 526 -47.27 -5.64 -1.51
N ARG A 527 -48.15 -6.66 -1.51
CA ARG A 527 -48.46 -7.45 -0.30
C ARG A 527 -47.25 -8.19 0.26
N ALA A 528 -46.35 -8.67 -0.58
CA ALA A 528 -45.13 -9.32 -0.13
C ALA A 528 -44.16 -8.34 0.54
N ARG A 529 -44.13 -7.08 0.07
CA ARG A 529 -43.23 -6.02 0.56
C ARG A 529 -43.75 -5.28 1.80
N THR A 530 -45.03 -5.38 2.16
CA THR A 530 -45.57 -4.83 3.43
C THR A 530 -45.15 -5.62 4.69
N GLY A 531 -44.12 -6.47 4.61
CA GLY A 531 -43.58 -7.21 5.76
C GLY A 531 -44.47 -8.33 6.33
N LEU A 532 -45.62 -8.63 5.70
CA LEU A 532 -46.60 -9.62 6.16
C LEU A 532 -46.24 -11.07 5.76
N LYS A 533 -44.99 -11.32 5.34
CA LYS A 533 -44.60 -12.54 4.65
C LYS A 533 -43.39 -13.22 5.29
N ASP A 534 -43.41 -14.55 5.26
CA ASP A 534 -42.28 -15.39 5.62
C ASP A 534 -41.04 -15.10 4.74
N PRO A 535 -39.89 -14.70 5.33
CA PRO A 535 -38.65 -14.42 4.62
C PRO A 535 -38.11 -15.61 3.82
N ARG A 536 -38.53 -16.85 4.14
CA ARG A 536 -38.09 -18.07 3.45
C ARG A 536 -38.83 -18.36 2.14
N ARG A 537 -39.75 -17.50 1.70
CA ARG A 537 -40.58 -17.71 0.50
C ARG A 537 -40.28 -16.68 -0.61
N PRO A 538 -40.28 -17.06 -1.91
CA PRO A 538 -40.00 -16.16 -3.03
C PRO A 538 -40.98 -14.99 -3.11
N ILE A 539 -40.52 -13.75 -3.35
CA ILE A 539 -41.29 -12.48 -3.27
C ILE A 539 -42.71 -12.64 -3.81
N GLY A 540 -42.85 -13.15 -5.03
CA GLY A 540 -44.10 -13.68 -5.57
C GLY A 540 -43.88 -15.02 -6.27
N SER A 541 -44.94 -15.81 -6.39
CA SER A 541 -44.95 -17.04 -7.19
C SER A 541 -46.13 -16.98 -8.13
N PHE A 542 -45.84 -16.94 -9.43
CA PHE A 542 -46.81 -16.68 -10.47
C PHE A 542 -46.83 -17.80 -11.50
N ILE A 543 -48.01 -18.07 -12.06
CA ILE A 543 -48.18 -18.93 -13.23
C ILE A 543 -48.83 -18.08 -14.32
N PHE A 544 -48.07 -17.75 -15.36
CA PHE A 544 -48.58 -16.98 -16.49
C PHE A 544 -49.27 -17.91 -17.50
N LEU A 545 -50.60 -17.77 -17.59
CA LEU A 545 -51.44 -18.60 -18.46
C LEU A 545 -51.74 -17.88 -19.78
N GLY A 546 -51.69 -18.61 -20.89
CA GLY A 546 -51.99 -18.10 -22.22
C GLY A 546 -51.19 -18.83 -23.32
N PRO A 547 -51.53 -18.66 -24.60
CA PRO A 547 -50.76 -19.23 -25.70
C PRO A 547 -49.36 -18.61 -25.81
N THR A 548 -48.46 -19.21 -26.61
CA THR A 548 -47.14 -18.64 -26.87
C THR A 548 -47.27 -17.32 -27.62
N GLY A 549 -46.41 -16.34 -27.30
CA GLY A 549 -46.38 -15.03 -27.98
C GLY A 549 -47.30 -13.95 -27.39
N VAL A 550 -48.08 -14.23 -26.35
CA VAL A 550 -48.98 -13.22 -25.72
C VAL A 550 -48.28 -12.25 -24.74
N GLY A 551 -46.95 -12.31 -24.63
CA GLY A 551 -46.18 -11.42 -23.75
C GLY A 551 -45.88 -11.95 -22.35
N LYS A 552 -46.05 -13.27 -22.08
CA LYS A 552 -45.75 -13.88 -20.77
C LYS A 552 -44.29 -13.66 -20.33
N THR A 553 -43.34 -13.90 -21.24
CA THR A 553 -41.91 -13.69 -20.99
C THR A 553 -41.58 -12.20 -20.90
N GLU A 554 -42.28 -11.35 -21.65
CA GLU A 554 -42.07 -9.90 -21.60
C GLU A 554 -42.49 -9.33 -20.25
N LEU A 555 -43.59 -9.80 -19.68
CA LEU A 555 -43.99 -9.42 -18.33
C LEU A 555 -42.97 -9.87 -17.27
N ALA A 556 -42.34 -11.04 -17.43
CA ALA A 556 -41.27 -11.48 -16.54
C ALA A 556 -40.01 -10.60 -16.64
N ARG A 557 -39.64 -10.19 -17.86
CA ARG A 557 -38.51 -9.26 -18.11
C ARG A 557 -38.77 -7.87 -17.57
N ALA A 558 -39.94 -7.30 -17.87
CA ALA A 558 -40.35 -6.00 -17.35
C ALA A 558 -40.43 -6.02 -15.81
N LEU A 559 -40.80 -7.16 -15.22
CA LEU A 559 -40.79 -7.34 -13.78
C LEU A 559 -39.38 -7.41 -13.21
N ALA A 560 -38.45 -8.10 -13.89
CA ALA A 560 -37.05 -8.15 -13.48
C ALA A 560 -36.44 -6.74 -13.50
N GLU A 561 -36.62 -6.01 -14.61
CA GLU A 561 -36.18 -4.63 -14.74
C GLU A 561 -36.82 -3.72 -13.67
N PHE A 562 -38.12 -3.83 -13.40
CA PHE A 562 -38.75 -2.99 -12.38
C PHE A 562 -38.27 -3.31 -10.96
N MET A 563 -38.10 -4.59 -10.63
CA MET A 563 -37.81 -5.05 -9.26
C MET A 563 -36.33 -4.99 -8.90
N PHE A 564 -35.46 -5.18 -9.89
CA PHE A 564 -34.02 -5.33 -9.70
C PHE A 564 -33.22 -4.30 -10.51
N ASP A 565 -33.89 -3.41 -11.23
CA ASP A 565 -33.27 -2.40 -12.10
C ASP A 565 -32.37 -3.01 -13.20
N ASP A 566 -32.54 -4.31 -13.45
CA ASP A 566 -31.77 -5.12 -14.41
C ASP A 566 -32.68 -6.20 -15.04
N GLU A 567 -32.71 -6.26 -16.38
CA GLU A 567 -33.43 -7.31 -17.12
C GLU A 567 -32.71 -8.66 -17.05
N ASP A 568 -31.38 -8.65 -16.99
CA ASP A 568 -30.53 -9.83 -16.96
C ASP A 568 -30.54 -10.53 -15.59
N ALA A 569 -31.08 -9.87 -14.56
CA ALA A 569 -31.48 -10.50 -13.29
C ALA A 569 -32.52 -11.63 -13.49
N MET A 570 -33.17 -11.72 -14.66
CA MET A 570 -34.08 -12.81 -14.99
C MET A 570 -33.34 -14.13 -15.30
N VAL A 571 -33.31 -15.04 -14.32
CA VAL A 571 -32.90 -16.43 -14.55
C VAL A 571 -34.01 -17.21 -15.25
N ARG A 572 -33.73 -17.68 -16.48
CA ARG A 572 -34.65 -18.52 -17.27
C ARG A 572 -34.23 -19.99 -17.26
N ILE A 573 -35.17 -20.87 -16.95
CA ILE A 573 -35.02 -22.33 -16.99
C ILE A 573 -36.05 -22.86 -17.97
N ASP A 574 -35.60 -23.46 -19.08
CA ASP A 574 -36.45 -24.03 -20.13
C ASP A 574 -36.74 -25.52 -19.93
#